data_AF-A0A1V9W6B9-F1
#
_entry.id   AF-A0A1V9W6B9-F1
#
_cell.length_a   1.000
_cell.length_b   1.000
_cell.length_c   1.000
_cell.angle_alpha   90.00
_cell.angle_beta   90.00
_cell.angle_gamma   90.00
#
_symmetry.space_group_name_H-M   'P 1'
#
loop_
_entity.id
_entity.type
_entity.pdbx_description
1 polymer ?
#
loop_
_entity_poly.entity_id
_entity_poly.type
_entity_poly.pdbx_seq_one_letter_code
_entity_poly.pdbx_strand_id
1 'polypeptide(L)'
;MHWAYEVAHELIRKHPNKETFVCAAGISPSGSVHIGNFREIVTTYFVVRALQDLGKKTRFIFSWDDYDRFRKVPKNIDPSFGRYIGMPYCDIPDPHGCHNSYADHFEKEFEKSLQAFGIEVEFIYQHAEYRSGRYNENILESLYKRKEIYDILMGF
;
A
#
# COMPACT_ATOMS: atom_id res chain seq x y z
N MET A 1 -3.52 25.42 -14.53
CA MET A 1 -4.53 24.60 -13.82
C MET A 1 -3.75 23.77 -12.80
N HIS A 2 -4.32 23.44 -11.62
CA HIS A 2 -3.59 22.61 -10.65
C HIS A 2 -3.41 21.19 -11.21
N TRP A 3 -2.23 20.60 -11.13
CA TRP A 3 -1.89 19.31 -11.77
C TRP A 3 -2.88 18.18 -11.41
N ALA A 4 -3.39 18.16 -10.17
CA ALA A 4 -4.35 17.13 -9.75
C ALA A 4 -5.68 17.22 -10.51
N TYR A 5 -6.11 18.43 -10.88
CA TYR A 5 -7.31 18.64 -11.69
C TYR A 5 -7.07 18.23 -13.15
N GLU A 6 -5.88 18.46 -13.69
CA GLU A 6 -5.52 18.00 -15.04
C GLU A 6 -5.60 16.47 -15.12
N VAL A 7 -5.04 15.77 -14.12
CA VAL A 7 -5.15 14.31 -13.99
C VAL A 7 -6.61 13.87 -13.82
N ALA A 8 -7.38 14.52 -12.94
CA ALA A 8 -8.78 14.18 -12.72
C ALA A 8 -9.63 14.33 -14.01
N HIS A 9 -9.43 15.42 -14.76
CA HIS A 9 -10.10 15.61 -16.06
C HIS A 9 -9.68 14.55 -17.09
N GLU A 10 -8.41 14.16 -17.13
CA GLU A 10 -7.96 13.07 -17.99
C GLU A 10 -8.62 11.73 -17.61
N LEU A 11 -8.67 11.39 -16.32
CA LEU A 11 -9.31 10.17 -15.83
C LEU A 11 -10.80 10.14 -16.19
N ILE A 12 -11.51 11.25 -16.02
CA ILE A 12 -12.94 11.37 -16.38
C ILE A 12 -13.13 11.20 -17.88
N ARG A 13 -12.25 11.78 -18.71
CA ARG A 13 -12.32 11.62 -20.18
C ARG A 13 -12.03 10.18 -20.63
N LYS A 14 -11.05 9.52 -20.02
CA LYS A 14 -10.69 8.13 -20.34
C LYS A 14 -11.74 7.12 -19.87
N HIS A 15 -12.44 7.44 -18.77
CA HIS A 15 -13.39 6.53 -18.15
C HIS A 15 -14.75 7.23 -17.88
N PRO A 16 -15.46 7.66 -18.95
CA PRO A 16 -16.65 8.51 -18.82
C PRO A 16 -17.82 7.84 -18.07
N ASN A 17 -17.90 6.51 -18.14
CA ASN A 17 -18.97 5.71 -17.54
C ASN A 17 -18.59 5.11 -16.18
N LYS A 18 -17.42 5.47 -15.62
CA LYS A 18 -16.98 4.94 -14.32
C LYS A 18 -17.81 5.58 -13.21
N GLU A 19 -18.59 4.77 -12.50
CA GLU A 19 -19.39 5.27 -11.39
C GLU A 19 -18.53 5.70 -10.20
N THR A 20 -17.55 4.87 -9.83
CA THR A 20 -16.61 5.11 -8.73
C THR A 20 -15.18 4.98 -9.21
N PHE A 21 -14.38 6.02 -8.99
CA PHE A 21 -12.94 6.01 -9.23
C PHE A 21 -12.24 5.41 -8.01
N VAL A 22 -11.63 4.25 -8.18
CA VAL A 22 -10.79 3.63 -7.15
C VAL A 22 -9.38 4.15 -7.33
N CYS A 23 -8.88 4.87 -6.33
CA CYS A 23 -7.52 5.39 -6.30
C CYS A 23 -6.75 4.63 -5.23
N ALA A 24 -5.52 4.25 -5.51
CA ALA A 24 -4.71 3.40 -4.64
C ALA A 24 -3.33 4.01 -4.39
N ALA A 25 -2.80 3.75 -3.20
CA ALA A 25 -1.39 3.91 -2.83
C ALA A 25 -1.00 2.69 -1.99
N GLY A 26 0.29 2.42 -1.79
CA GLY A 26 0.70 1.31 -0.94
C GLY A 26 2.17 1.35 -0.55
N ILE A 27 2.49 0.87 0.65
CA ILE A 27 3.84 0.89 1.20
C ILE A 27 4.05 -0.38 2.02
N SER A 28 5.26 -0.97 1.97
CA SER A 28 5.66 -2.01 2.93
C SER A 28 6.09 -1.38 4.26
N PRO A 29 5.59 -1.85 5.42
CA PRO A 29 5.95 -1.33 6.75
C PRO A 29 7.34 -1.85 7.21
N SER A 30 8.36 -1.60 6.39
CA SER A 30 9.73 -2.07 6.59
C SER A 30 10.52 -1.29 7.65
N GLY A 31 9.90 -0.28 8.25
CA GLY A 31 10.45 0.65 9.22
C GLY A 31 9.60 1.93 9.25
N SER A 32 10.06 2.96 9.95
CA SER A 32 9.35 4.25 10.02
C SER A 32 9.16 4.85 8.63
N VAL A 33 7.92 5.28 8.36
CA VAL A 33 7.52 5.79 7.05
C VAL A 33 7.94 7.25 6.92
N HIS A 34 8.96 7.51 6.10
CA HIS A 34 9.49 8.86 5.91
C HIS A 34 8.66 9.71 4.93
N ILE A 35 8.92 11.02 4.89
CA ILE A 35 8.20 11.98 4.03
C ILE A 35 8.20 11.61 2.53
N GLY A 36 9.25 10.92 2.05
CA GLY A 36 9.29 10.41 0.68
C GLY A 36 8.17 9.40 0.36
N ASN A 37 7.84 8.53 1.31
CA ASN A 37 6.76 7.56 1.18
C ASN A 37 5.40 8.27 1.37
N PHE A 38 5.33 9.24 2.27
CA PHE A 38 4.15 10.10 2.43
C PHE A 38 3.76 10.84 1.13
N ARG A 39 4.73 11.16 0.26
CA ARG A 39 4.44 11.76 -1.05
C ARG A 39 3.53 10.87 -1.91
N GLU A 40 3.66 9.54 -1.82
CA GLU A 40 2.84 8.62 -2.61
C GLU A 40 1.36 8.76 -2.25
N ILE A 41 1.02 8.68 -0.97
CA ILE A 41 -0.36 8.83 -0.49
C ILE A 41 -0.90 10.24 -0.76
N VAL A 42 -0.10 11.29 -0.54
CA VAL A 42 -0.57 12.68 -0.75
C VAL A 42 -0.81 13.00 -2.21
N THR A 43 0.02 12.44 -3.11
CA THR A 43 -0.18 12.62 -4.55
C THR A 43 -1.52 12.02 -4.97
N THR A 44 -1.82 10.80 -4.54
CA THR A 44 -3.11 10.15 -4.82
C THR A 44 -4.27 10.89 -4.14
N TYR A 45 -4.08 11.34 -2.90
CA TYR A 45 -5.07 12.12 -2.16
C TYR A 45 -5.50 13.39 -2.92
N PHE A 46 -4.57 14.17 -3.47
CA PHE A 46 -4.94 15.37 -4.22
C PHE A 46 -5.75 15.07 -5.49
N VAL A 47 -5.47 13.95 -6.17
CA VAL A 47 -6.29 13.50 -7.30
C VAL A 47 -7.67 13.05 -6.85
N VAL A 48 -7.77 12.33 -5.72
CA VAL A 48 -9.06 11.94 -5.10
C VAL A 48 -9.88 13.19 -4.78
N ARG A 49 -9.28 14.19 -4.14
CA ARG A 49 -9.95 15.47 -3.84
C ARG A 49 -10.42 16.18 -5.10
N ALA A 50 -9.58 16.25 -6.13
CA ALA A 50 -9.99 16.86 -7.41
C ALA A 50 -11.15 16.10 -8.08
N LEU A 51 -11.16 14.76 -8.03
CA LEU A 51 -12.29 13.97 -8.54
C LEU A 51 -13.57 14.22 -7.75
N GLN A 52 -13.49 14.30 -6.41
CA GLN A 52 -14.61 14.63 -5.53
C GLN A 52 -15.16 16.03 -5.80
N ASP A 53 -14.28 17.02 -5.93
CA ASP A 53 -14.63 18.41 -6.25
C ASP A 53 -15.32 18.52 -7.63
N LEU A 54 -14.98 17.62 -8.57
CA LEU A 54 -15.64 17.48 -9.88
C LEU A 54 -16.90 16.60 -9.85
N GLY A 55 -17.40 16.26 -8.66
CA GLY A 55 -18.66 15.52 -8.47
C GLY A 55 -18.57 14.01 -8.77
N LYS A 56 -17.38 13.42 -8.79
CA LYS A 56 -17.20 11.97 -8.98
C LYS A 56 -17.15 11.25 -7.64
N LYS A 57 -17.74 10.05 -7.58
CA LYS A 57 -17.56 9.16 -6.44
C LYS A 57 -16.15 8.57 -6.46
N THR A 58 -15.52 8.50 -5.31
CA THR A 58 -14.17 7.96 -5.16
C THR A 58 -14.10 6.94 -4.05
N ARG A 59 -13.27 5.92 -4.20
CA ARG A 59 -12.81 5.05 -3.12
C ARG A 59 -11.30 5.16 -3.05
N PHE A 60 -10.78 5.60 -1.91
CA PHE A 60 -9.34 5.73 -1.71
C PHE A 60 -8.85 4.58 -0.83
N ILE A 61 -8.03 3.70 -1.40
CA ILE A 61 -7.45 2.56 -0.70
C ILE A 61 -5.95 2.76 -0.47
N PHE A 62 -5.47 2.26 0.65
CA PHE A 62 -4.05 2.19 0.98
C PHE A 62 -3.68 0.76 1.36
N SER A 63 -2.80 0.14 0.59
CA SER A 63 -2.34 -1.22 0.86
C SER A 63 -1.09 -1.21 1.73
N TRP A 64 -1.16 -1.89 2.87
CA TRP A 64 0.01 -2.25 3.67
C TRP A 64 0.57 -3.57 3.18
N ASP A 65 1.75 -3.53 2.55
CA ASP A 65 2.48 -4.73 2.11
C ASP A 65 3.24 -5.37 3.30
N ASP A 66 2.51 -5.64 4.37
CA ASP A 66 2.97 -6.20 5.65
C ASP A 66 3.30 -7.70 5.60
N TYR A 67 2.92 -8.35 4.51
CA TYR A 67 3.26 -9.75 4.22
C TYR A 67 4.59 -9.88 3.45
N ASP A 68 5.24 -8.76 3.10
CA ASP A 68 6.58 -8.78 2.53
C ASP A 68 7.62 -9.35 3.49
N ARG A 69 8.60 -10.05 2.94
CA ARG A 69 9.70 -10.63 3.71
C ARG A 69 10.62 -9.54 4.28
N PHE A 70 11.06 -9.72 5.51
CA PHE A 70 12.10 -8.92 6.16
C PHE A 70 13.46 -9.19 5.51
N ARG A 71 13.96 -8.23 4.73
CA ARG A 71 15.16 -8.42 3.90
C ARG A 71 16.46 -8.14 4.63
N LYS A 72 16.44 -7.23 5.60
CA LYS A 72 17.61 -6.77 6.36
C LYS A 72 17.15 -6.08 7.64
N VAL A 73 18.00 -6.05 8.65
CA VAL A 73 17.76 -5.29 9.88
C VAL A 73 18.06 -3.79 9.63
N PRO A 74 17.11 -2.87 9.85
CA PRO A 74 17.38 -1.44 9.79
C PRO A 74 18.37 -0.99 10.87
N LYS A 75 19.10 0.10 10.62
CA LYS A 75 20.15 0.60 11.54
C LYS A 75 19.63 1.00 12.92
N ASN A 76 18.36 1.39 13.02
CA ASN A 76 17.70 1.81 14.26
C ASN A 76 17.04 0.65 15.01
N ILE A 77 17.19 -0.59 14.53
CA ILE A 77 16.63 -1.80 15.14
C ILE A 77 17.76 -2.66 15.68
N ASP A 78 17.51 -3.35 16.79
CA ASP A 78 18.49 -4.24 17.42
C ASP A 78 19.01 -5.30 16.42
N PRO A 79 20.34 -5.45 16.24
CA PRO A 79 20.92 -6.42 15.31
C PRO A 79 20.47 -7.88 15.52
N SER A 80 20.03 -8.25 16.73
CA SER A 80 19.48 -9.57 17.04
C SER A 80 18.23 -9.92 16.23
N PHE A 81 17.54 -8.93 15.66
CA PHE A 81 16.44 -9.13 14.72
C PHE A 81 16.88 -9.81 13.42
N GLY A 82 18.19 -9.97 13.19
CA GLY A 82 18.72 -10.78 12.10
C GLY A 82 18.18 -12.21 12.08
N ARG A 83 17.74 -12.75 13.24
CA ARG A 83 17.08 -14.06 13.33
C ARG A 83 15.72 -14.15 12.63
N TYR A 84 15.10 -13.01 12.33
CA TYR A 84 13.78 -12.92 11.69
C TYR A 84 13.88 -12.64 10.18
N ILE A 85 15.08 -12.57 9.60
CA ILE A 85 15.25 -12.34 8.16
C ILE A 85 14.55 -13.46 7.38
N GLY A 86 13.75 -13.06 6.38
CA GLY A 86 12.94 -13.94 5.55
C GLY A 86 11.50 -14.15 6.03
N MET A 87 11.19 -13.81 7.29
CA MET A 87 9.81 -13.83 7.80
C MET A 87 9.02 -12.61 7.29
N PRO A 88 7.68 -12.70 7.15
CA PRO A 88 6.86 -11.54 6.81
C PRO A 88 6.83 -10.53 7.97
N TYR A 89 6.76 -9.23 7.68
CA TYR A 89 6.77 -8.17 8.71
C TYR A 89 5.70 -8.38 9.79
N CYS A 90 4.51 -8.85 9.41
CA CYS A 90 3.41 -9.13 10.33
C CYS A 90 3.70 -10.22 11.37
N ASP A 91 4.69 -11.09 11.14
CA ASP A 91 5.02 -12.22 12.03
C ASP A 91 6.28 -11.98 12.87
N ILE A 92 6.90 -10.81 12.72
CA ILE A 92 8.06 -10.41 13.51
C ILE A 92 7.56 -9.68 14.76
N PRO A 93 8.10 -9.94 15.96
CA PRO A 93 7.70 -9.21 17.15
C PRO A 93 8.04 -7.71 17.04
N ASP A 94 7.26 -6.86 17.71
CA ASP A 94 7.55 -5.43 17.78
C ASP A 94 8.92 -5.19 18.47
N PRO A 95 9.87 -4.48 17.82
CA PRO A 95 11.15 -4.10 18.44
C PRO A 95 11.01 -3.23 19.69
N HIS A 96 9.86 -2.58 19.90
CA HIS A 96 9.57 -1.71 21.03
C HIS A 96 8.60 -2.33 22.05
N GLY A 97 8.01 -3.49 21.75
CA GLY A 97 7.09 -4.21 22.63
C GLY A 97 5.76 -3.51 22.94
N CYS A 98 5.35 -2.52 22.15
CA CYS A 98 4.10 -1.77 22.35
C CYS A 98 2.97 -2.14 21.37
N HIS A 99 3.28 -2.88 20.30
CA HIS A 99 2.35 -3.36 19.28
C HIS A 99 2.43 -4.88 19.11
N ASN A 100 1.53 -5.44 18.30
CA ASN A 100 1.44 -6.89 18.11
C ASN A 100 2.59 -7.45 17.26
N SER A 101 3.11 -6.65 16.33
CA SER A 101 4.17 -7.04 15.41
C SER A 101 5.02 -5.85 14.98
N TYR A 102 6.13 -6.15 14.30
CA TYR A 102 6.97 -5.18 13.64
C TYR A 102 6.17 -4.34 12.63
N ALA A 103 5.32 -4.97 11.83
CA ALA A 103 4.44 -4.27 10.89
C ALA A 103 3.48 -3.33 11.62
N ASP A 104 2.72 -3.85 12.59
CA ASP A 104 1.70 -3.11 13.35
C ASP A 104 2.29 -1.84 14.01
N HIS A 105 3.53 -1.90 14.49
CA HIS A 105 4.23 -0.73 15.02
C HIS A 105 4.32 0.43 14.01
N PHE A 106 4.88 0.16 12.82
CA PHE A 106 5.12 1.20 11.83
C PHE A 106 3.85 1.61 11.07
N GLU A 107 2.89 0.69 10.96
CA GLU A 107 1.56 0.97 10.42
C GLU A 107 0.84 2.01 11.30
N LYS A 108 0.75 1.76 12.62
CA LYS A 108 0.04 2.67 13.55
C LYS A 108 0.73 4.03 13.66
N GLU A 109 2.06 4.08 13.59
CA GLU A 109 2.80 5.33 13.52
C GLU A 109 2.36 6.18 12.31
N PHE A 110 2.27 5.57 11.13
CA PHE A 110 1.91 6.28 9.91
C PHE A 110 0.41 6.61 9.84
N GLU A 111 -0.46 5.68 10.22
CA GLU A 111 -1.91 5.88 10.28
C GLU A 111 -2.29 7.07 11.16
N LYS A 112 -1.63 7.19 12.33
CA LYS A 112 -1.80 8.34 13.22
C LYS A 112 -1.36 9.66 12.56
N SER A 113 -0.29 9.62 11.77
CA SER A 113 0.18 10.78 11.03
C SER A 113 -0.84 11.21 9.96
N LEU A 114 -1.44 10.26 9.23
CA LEU A 114 -2.51 10.55 8.25
C LEU A 114 -3.74 11.16 8.90
N GLN A 115 -4.14 10.64 10.06
CA GLN A 115 -5.24 11.20 10.84
C GLN A 115 -4.99 12.67 11.22
N ALA A 116 -3.75 13.03 11.58
CA ALA A 116 -3.40 14.42 11.90
C ALA A 116 -3.52 15.38 10.70
N PHE A 117 -3.36 14.87 9.47
CA PHE A 117 -3.59 15.63 8.24
C PHE A 117 -5.05 15.62 7.76
N GLY A 118 -5.94 14.89 8.44
CA GLY A 118 -7.34 14.71 8.01
C GLY A 118 -7.45 13.91 6.70
N ILE A 119 -6.47 13.05 6.41
CA ILE A 119 -6.50 12.18 5.23
C ILE A 119 -7.21 10.89 5.61
N GLU A 120 -8.45 10.75 5.15
CA GLU A 120 -9.23 9.52 5.31
C GLU A 120 -8.96 8.56 4.16
N VAL A 121 -8.59 7.32 4.49
CA VAL A 121 -8.28 6.27 3.54
C VAL A 121 -8.71 4.91 4.09
N GLU A 122 -9.08 4.00 3.20
CA GLU A 122 -9.39 2.61 3.54
C GLU A 122 -8.11 1.78 3.54
N PHE A 123 -7.66 1.33 4.72
CA PHE A 123 -6.49 0.47 4.83
C PHE A 123 -6.81 -0.98 4.46
N ILE A 124 -5.94 -1.58 3.65
CA ILE A 124 -5.97 -3.00 3.28
C ILE A 124 -4.66 -3.63 3.72
N TYR A 125 -4.72 -4.61 4.61
CA TYR A 125 -3.54 -5.28 5.16
C TYR A 125 -3.29 -6.58 4.40
N GLN A 126 -2.18 -6.67 3.66
CA GLN A 126 -1.95 -7.81 2.76
C GLN A 126 -1.91 -9.14 3.53
N HIS A 127 -1.34 -9.21 4.73
CA HIS A 127 -1.30 -10.44 5.53
C HIS A 127 -2.71 -10.98 5.80
N ALA A 128 -3.67 -10.10 6.08
CA ALA A 128 -5.06 -10.49 6.32
C ALA A 128 -5.71 -10.99 5.02
N GLU A 129 -5.52 -10.27 3.92
CA GLU A 129 -6.05 -10.63 2.60
C GLU A 129 -5.51 -11.98 2.10
N TYR A 130 -4.19 -12.20 2.21
CA TYR A 130 -3.55 -13.47 1.87
C TYR A 130 -4.04 -14.62 2.77
N ARG A 131 -4.11 -14.41 4.09
CA ARG A 131 -4.57 -15.45 5.04
C ARG A 131 -6.03 -15.80 4.90
N SER A 132 -6.87 -14.84 4.51
CA SER A 132 -8.30 -15.09 4.24
C SER A 132 -8.54 -15.97 3.01
N GLY A 133 -7.52 -16.13 2.15
CA GLY A 133 -7.65 -16.82 0.88
C GLY A 133 -8.30 -15.99 -0.22
N ARG A 134 -8.54 -14.68 -0.01
CA ARG A 134 -9.14 -13.79 -1.01
C ARG A 134 -8.42 -13.82 -2.35
N TYR A 135 -7.10 -13.99 -2.33
CA TYR A 135 -6.28 -14.01 -3.54
C TYR A 135 -6.04 -15.41 -4.12
N ASN A 136 -6.58 -16.48 -3.54
CA ASN A 136 -6.27 -17.86 -3.93
C ASN A 136 -6.54 -18.13 -5.42
N GLU A 137 -7.67 -17.68 -5.95
CA GLU A 137 -8.02 -17.88 -7.36
C GLU A 137 -7.03 -17.16 -8.29
N ASN A 138 -6.67 -15.91 -7.97
CA ASN A 138 -5.70 -15.15 -8.76
C ASN A 138 -4.27 -15.68 -8.62
N ILE A 139 -3.90 -16.21 -7.45
CA ILE A 139 -2.63 -16.91 -7.26
C ILE A 139 -2.56 -18.13 -8.19
N LEU A 140 -3.62 -18.96 -8.23
CA LEU A 140 -3.68 -20.11 -9.14
C LEU A 140 -3.63 -19.67 -10.61
N GLU A 141 -4.38 -18.62 -10.98
CA GLU A 141 -4.33 -18.06 -12.32
C GLU A 141 -2.90 -17.62 -12.70
N SER A 142 -2.19 -16.95 -11.79
CA SER A 142 -0.80 -16.53 -12.03
C SER A 142 0.14 -17.73 -12.28
N LEU A 143 -0.10 -18.86 -11.60
CA LEU A 143 0.68 -20.10 -11.79
C LEU A 143 0.37 -20.77 -13.13
N TYR A 144 -0.88 -20.73 -13.58
CA TYR A 144 -1.28 -21.21 -14.91
C TYR A 144 -0.71 -20.34 -16.02
N LYS A 145 -0.69 -19.01 -15.82
CA LYS A 145 -0.15 -18.03 -16.76
C LYS A 145 1.35 -17.75 -16.58
N ARG A 146 2.08 -18.55 -15.80
CA ARG A 146 3.49 -18.28 -15.48
C ARG A 146 4.41 -18.07 -16.69
N LYS A 147 4.13 -18.72 -17.82
CA LYS A 147 4.91 -18.54 -19.06
C LYS A 147 4.65 -17.18 -19.69
N GLU A 148 3.39 -16.79 -19.79
CA GLU A 148 3.00 -15.46 -20.29
C GLU A 148 3.59 -14.35 -19.40
N ILE A 149 3.52 -14.53 -18.07
CA ILE A 149 4.17 -13.61 -17.12
C ILE A 149 5.67 -13.53 -17.37
N TYR A 150 6.34 -14.67 -17.56
CA TYR A 150 7.77 -14.72 -17.89
C TYR A 150 8.07 -13.98 -19.19
N ASP A 151 7.31 -14.23 -20.25
CA ASP A 151 7.51 -13.61 -21.56
C ASP A 151 7.35 -12.08 -21.49
N ILE A 152 6.37 -11.59 -20.72
CA ILE A 152 6.19 -10.14 -20.47
C ILE A 152 7.40 -9.58 -19.70
N LEU A 153 7.86 -10.26 -18.64
CA LEU A 153 8.99 -9.78 -17.82
C LEU A 153 10.32 -9.81 -18.60
N MET A 154 10.48 -10.75 -19.52
CA MET A 154 11.69 -10.91 -20.35
C MET A 154 11.62 -10.17 -21.69
N GLY A 155 10.49 -9.55 -22.00
CA GLY A 155 10.28 -8.80 -23.25
C GLY A 155 10.92 -7.41 -23.27
N PHE A 156 11.61 -7.00 -22.21
CA PHE A 156 12.31 -5.71 -22.06
C PHE A 156 13.82 -5.84 -22.24
#